data_AF-A0A7C5IS91-F1
#
_entry.id   AF-A0A7C5IS91-F1
#
_cell.length_a   1.000
_cell.length_b   1.000
_cell.length_c   1.000
_cell.angle_alpha   90.00
_cell.angle_beta   90.00
_cell.angle_gamma   90.00
#
_symmetry.space_group_name_H-M   'P 1'
#
loop_
_entity.id
_entity.type
_entity.pdbx_description
1 polymer ?
#
loop_
_entity_poly.entity_id
_entity_poly.type
_entity_poly.pdbx_seq_one_letter_code
_entity_poly.pdbx_strand_id
1 'polypeptide(L)'
;MNLYFLVEGRRTEAKVYPAWLRHLLPDHNRVMNAWAADKSNYYLFSGEGYPSILSHLKVAIEEINEIGKYQFLLVCVDADEATVEERETEIYRFLHLNRIRLRGCELKIIVQNRAIESWFLGNE
;
A
#
# COMPACT_ATOMS: atom_id res chain seq x y z
N MET A 1 4.58 -16.37 -1.14
CA MET A 1 4.17 -15.29 -0.20
C MET A 1 3.24 -14.36 -0.95
N ASN A 2 2.20 -13.83 -0.31
CA ASN A 2 1.27 -12.90 -0.94
C ASN A 2 1.39 -11.51 -0.35
N LEU A 3 1.38 -10.51 -1.24
CA LEU A 3 1.56 -9.09 -0.92
C LEU A 3 0.27 -8.33 -1.22
N TYR A 4 -0.14 -7.46 -0.32
CA TYR A 4 -1.29 -6.58 -0.50
C TYR A 4 -0.78 -5.14 -0.53
N PHE A 5 -0.92 -4.45 -1.65
CA PHE A 5 -0.51 -3.05 -1.81
C PHE A 5 -1.73 -2.13 -1.76
N LEU A 6 -1.70 -1.19 -0.81
CA LEU A 6 -2.55 -0.01 -0.77
C LEU A 6 -1.68 1.19 -1.14
N VAL A 7 -1.93 1.81 -2.29
CA VAL A 7 -1.20 2.99 -2.76
C VAL A 7 -2.07 4.22 -2.70
N GLU A 8 -1.50 5.40 -2.51
CA GLU A 8 -2.25 6.64 -2.39
C GLU A 8 -2.84 7.06 -3.74
N GLY A 9 -2.00 7.18 -4.76
CA GLY A 9 -2.36 7.76 -6.03
C GLY A 9 -3.05 6.78 -7.00
N ARG A 10 -4.03 7.31 -7.73
CA ARG A 10 -4.80 6.55 -8.73
C ARG A 10 -4.01 6.26 -10.01
N ARG A 11 -3.02 7.09 -10.36
CA ARG A 11 -2.38 7.09 -11.68
C ARG A 11 -0.94 6.62 -11.65
N THR A 12 -0.11 7.19 -10.78
CA THR A 12 1.34 7.03 -10.84
C THR A 12 1.75 5.67 -10.27
N GLU A 13 1.46 5.37 -9.01
CA GLU A 13 1.83 4.07 -8.41
C GLU A 13 1.13 2.91 -9.12
N ALA A 14 -0.14 3.10 -9.50
CA ALA A 14 -0.92 2.08 -10.22
C ALA A 14 -0.29 1.65 -11.57
N LYS A 15 0.60 2.47 -12.14
CA LYS A 15 1.39 2.15 -13.35
C LYS A 15 2.82 1.74 -13.01
N VAL A 16 3.47 2.51 -12.15
CA VAL A 16 4.90 2.38 -11.84
C VAL A 16 5.16 1.10 -11.05
N TYR A 17 4.38 0.82 -10.00
CA TYR A 17 4.62 -0.34 -9.14
C TYR A 17 4.47 -1.66 -9.90
N PRO A 18 3.41 -1.90 -10.70
CA PRO A 18 3.36 -3.11 -11.51
C PRO A 18 4.55 -3.26 -12.46
N ALA A 19 5.02 -2.16 -13.08
CA ALA A 19 6.17 -2.19 -13.96
C ALA A 19 7.45 -2.57 -13.21
N TRP A 20 7.71 -1.95 -12.05
CA TRP A 20 8.88 -2.24 -11.22
C TRP A 20 8.83 -3.64 -10.62
N LEU A 21 7.69 -4.07 -10.07
CA LEU A 21 7.52 -5.39 -9.45
C LEU A 21 7.74 -6.52 -10.45
N ARG A 22 7.40 -6.32 -11.73
CA ARG A 22 7.73 -7.29 -12.79
C ARG A 22 9.24 -7.53 -12.93
N HIS A 23 10.07 -6.53 -12.63
CA HIS A 23 11.53 -6.65 -12.68
C HIS A 23 12.14 -7.07 -11.33
N LEU A 24 11.60 -6.57 -10.22
CA LEU A 24 12.14 -6.78 -8.88
C LEU A 24 11.65 -8.08 -8.23
N LEU A 25 10.44 -8.53 -8.56
CA LEU A 25 9.79 -9.73 -8.06
C LEU A 25 9.19 -10.53 -9.23
N PRO A 26 10.01 -11.07 -10.15
CA PRO A 26 9.54 -11.68 -11.40
C PRO A 26 8.61 -12.88 -11.17
N ASP A 27 8.74 -13.57 -10.05
CA ASP A 27 7.90 -14.72 -9.69
C ASP A 27 6.57 -14.33 -9.03
N HIS A 28 6.32 -13.03 -8.78
CA HIS A 28 5.08 -12.55 -8.18
C HIS A 28 4.07 -12.09 -9.24
N ASN A 29 2.96 -12.81 -9.34
CA ASN A 29 1.92 -12.50 -10.32
C ASN A 29 0.86 -11.57 -9.73
N ARG A 30 0.49 -10.52 -10.49
CA ARG A 30 -0.60 -9.63 -10.10
C ARG A 30 -1.93 -10.37 -10.15
N VAL A 31 -2.73 -10.26 -9.10
CA VAL A 31 -4.16 -10.62 -9.11
C VAL A 31 -5.00 -9.34 -9.13
N MET A 32 -6.11 -9.36 -9.86
CA MET A 32 -7.03 -8.21 -9.95
C MET A 32 -8.15 -8.26 -8.89
N ASN A 33 -8.25 -9.38 -8.17
CA ASN A 33 -9.17 -9.60 -7.07
C ASN A 33 -8.36 -10.12 -5.88
N ALA A 34 -8.47 -9.46 -4.72
CA ALA A 34 -7.74 -9.84 -3.52
C ALA A 34 -8.00 -11.29 -3.09
N TRP A 35 -9.21 -11.81 -3.32
CA TRP A 35 -9.62 -13.16 -2.95
C TRP A 35 -8.99 -14.25 -3.83
N ALA A 36 -8.51 -13.88 -5.02
CA ALA A 36 -7.88 -14.78 -5.97
C ALA A 36 -6.40 -15.07 -5.64
N ALA A 37 -5.84 -14.45 -4.61
CA ALA A 37 -4.47 -14.73 -4.18
C ALA A 37 -4.32 -16.18 -3.67
N ASP A 38 -3.23 -16.82 -4.06
CA ASP A 38 -2.86 -18.16 -3.65
C ASP A 38 -1.38 -18.24 -3.26
N LYS A 39 -0.47 -18.31 -4.23
CA LYS A 39 0.97 -18.39 -3.97
C LYS A 39 1.75 -17.43 -4.88
N SER A 40 2.59 -16.62 -4.24
CA SER A 40 3.46 -15.67 -4.95
C SER A 40 2.61 -14.71 -5.78
N ASN A 41 1.60 -14.14 -5.14
CA ASN A 41 0.74 -13.13 -5.76
C ASN A 41 0.93 -11.78 -5.11
N TYR A 42 0.61 -10.73 -5.86
CA TYR A 42 0.35 -9.43 -5.27
C TYR A 42 -0.97 -8.87 -5.75
N TYR A 43 -1.71 -8.25 -4.83
CA TYR A 43 -2.86 -7.43 -5.12
C TYR A 43 -2.46 -5.97 -4.94
N LEU A 44 -2.97 -5.08 -5.80
CA LEU A 44 -2.69 -3.65 -5.73
C LEU A 44 -3.95 -2.86 -6.04
N PHE A 45 -4.32 -1.98 -5.12
CA PHE A 45 -5.42 -1.03 -5.28
C PHE A 45 -5.06 0.36 -4.74
N SER A 46 -5.76 1.38 -5.25
CA SER A 46 -5.56 2.79 -4.92
C SER A 46 -6.54 3.24 -3.83
N GLY A 47 -6.05 4.01 -2.86
CA GLY A 47 -6.81 4.70 -1.83
C GLY A 47 -7.37 6.06 -2.27
N GLU A 48 -7.07 6.47 -3.51
CA GLU A 48 -7.60 7.69 -4.16
C GLU A 48 -7.20 9.01 -3.47
N GLY A 49 -6.01 9.03 -2.86
CA GLY A 49 -5.41 10.20 -2.24
C GLY A 49 -5.51 10.25 -0.72
N TYR A 50 -4.95 11.32 -0.14
CA TYR A 50 -5.14 11.68 1.25
C TYR A 50 -6.36 12.61 1.44
N PRO A 51 -7.19 12.44 2.50
CA PRO A 51 -7.11 11.45 3.58
C PRO A 51 -7.88 10.15 3.30
N SER A 52 -8.45 9.95 2.11
CA SER A 52 -9.32 8.79 1.81
C SER A 52 -8.60 7.45 2.00
N ILE A 53 -7.30 7.39 1.75
CA ILE A 53 -6.47 6.20 1.99
C ILE A 53 -6.59 5.66 3.43
N LEU A 54 -6.84 6.48 4.45
CA LEU A 54 -7.04 6.01 5.81
C LEU A 54 -8.32 5.16 5.95
N SER A 55 -9.41 5.60 5.32
CA SER A 55 -10.66 4.83 5.28
C SER A 55 -10.46 3.52 4.50
N HIS A 56 -9.74 3.57 3.39
CA HIS A 56 -9.39 2.37 2.60
C HIS A 56 -8.44 1.43 3.35
N LEU A 57 -7.54 1.96 4.18
CA LEU A 57 -6.68 1.16 5.04
C LEU A 57 -7.52 0.32 6.00
N LYS A 58 -8.53 0.90 6.65
CA LYS A 58 -9.43 0.12 7.50
C LYS A 58 -10.08 -1.04 6.75
N VAL A 59 -10.67 -0.76 5.58
CA VAL A 59 -11.34 -1.76 4.74
C VAL A 59 -10.35 -2.84 4.26
N ALA A 60 -9.15 -2.46 3.84
CA ALA A 60 -8.12 -3.40 3.41
C ALA A 60 -7.69 -4.33 4.54
N ILE A 61 -7.56 -3.81 5.77
CA ILE A 61 -7.21 -4.62 6.94
C ILE A 61 -8.32 -5.63 7.26
N GLU A 62 -9.58 -5.21 7.21
CA GLU A 62 -10.74 -6.10 7.39
C GLU A 62 -10.73 -7.21 6.33
N GLU A 63 -10.58 -6.86 5.05
CA GLU A 63 -10.52 -7.82 3.94
C GLU A 63 -9.33 -8.80 4.07
N ILE A 64 -8.12 -8.31 4.40
CA ILE A 64 -6.93 -9.14 4.60
C ILE A 64 -7.14 -10.14 5.73
N ASN A 65 -7.73 -9.69 6.84
CA ASN A 65 -8.01 -10.54 7.99
C ASN A 65 -9.05 -11.62 7.64
N GLU A 66 -10.03 -11.32 6.79
CA GLU A 66 -11.02 -12.29 6.31
C GLU A 66 -10.40 -13.29 5.33
N ILE A 67 -9.56 -12.84 4.41
CA ILE A 67 -8.91 -13.70 3.41
C ILE A 67 -7.87 -14.63 4.07
N GLY A 68 -7.05 -14.11 5.00
CA GLY A 68 -6.07 -14.89 5.76
C GLY A 68 -4.89 -15.44 4.95
N LYS A 69 -4.68 -14.98 3.70
CA LYS A 69 -3.63 -15.49 2.80
C LYS A 69 -2.46 -14.54 2.58
N TYR A 70 -2.52 -13.32 3.11
CA TYR A 70 -1.50 -12.29 2.92
C TYR A 70 -0.49 -12.28 4.06
N GLN A 71 0.78 -12.09 3.72
CA GLN A 71 1.86 -11.98 4.71
C GLN A 71 2.26 -10.52 4.93
N PHE A 72 2.08 -9.66 3.93
CA PHE A 72 2.41 -8.24 4.02
C PHE A 72 1.29 -7.37 3.48
N LEU A 73 0.97 -6.31 4.23
CA LEU A 73 0.24 -5.14 3.77
C LEU A 73 1.25 -4.00 3.61
N LEU A 74 1.45 -3.55 2.38
CA LEU A 74 2.29 -2.41 2.05
C LEU A 74 1.39 -1.20 1.81
N VAL A 75 1.53 -0.19 2.66
CA VAL A 75 0.82 1.10 2.53
C VAL A 75 1.80 2.12 2.02
N CYS A 76 1.61 2.58 0.79
CA CYS A 76 2.46 3.57 0.15
C CYS A 76 1.74 4.91 0.10
N VAL A 77 2.36 5.92 0.71
CA VAL A 77 1.81 7.28 0.84
C VAL A 77 2.87 8.31 0.55
N ASP A 78 2.44 9.48 0.09
CA ASP A 78 3.30 10.64 -0.05
C ASP A 78 3.51 11.30 1.31
N ALA A 79 4.67 11.93 1.52
CA ALA A 79 4.91 12.77 2.70
C ALA A 79 4.23 14.14 2.56
N ASP A 80 4.15 14.65 1.33
CA ASP A 80 3.73 16.02 0.98
C ASP A 80 4.46 17.10 1.79
N GLU A 81 3.74 17.77 2.69
CA GLU A 81 4.23 18.80 3.60
C GLU A 81 4.69 18.23 4.95
N ALA A 82 4.35 16.96 5.26
CA ALA A 82 4.75 16.29 6.49
C ALA A 82 6.14 15.64 6.35
N THR A 83 6.81 15.36 7.47
CA THR A 83 7.97 14.46 7.45
C THR A 83 7.54 13.00 7.29
N VAL A 84 8.51 12.15 6.97
CA VAL A 84 8.30 10.69 6.91
C VAL A 84 7.77 10.17 8.25
N GLU A 85 8.37 10.60 9.35
CA GLU A 85 8.01 10.17 10.70
C GLU A 85 6.63 10.68 11.12
N GLU A 86 6.27 11.90 10.72
CA GLU A 86 4.95 12.47 10.98
C GLU A 86 3.85 11.66 10.28
N ARG A 87 4.05 11.32 9.00
CA ARG A 87 3.10 10.53 8.22
C ARG A 87 2.96 9.10 8.74
N GLU A 88 4.07 8.45 9.09
CA GLU A 88 4.02 7.12 9.74
C GLU A 88 3.27 7.17 11.07
N THR A 89 3.58 8.17 11.90
CA THR A 89 2.93 8.36 13.20
C THR A 89 1.42 8.57 13.05
N GLU A 90 1.00 9.34 12.05
CA GLU A 90 -0.41 9.59 11.77
C GLU A 90 -1.15 8.28 11.42
N ILE A 91 -0.59 7.45 10.56
CA ILE A 91 -1.19 6.16 10.18
C ILE A 91 -1.28 5.23 11.40
N TYR A 92 -0.21 5.10 12.19
CA TYR A 92 -0.26 4.29 13.41
C TYR A 92 -1.26 4.83 14.43
N ARG A 93 -1.37 6.15 14.58
CA ARG A 93 -2.36 6.79 15.44
C ARG A 93 -3.78 6.50 14.95
N PHE A 94 -4.03 6.59 13.65
CA PHE A 94 -5.32 6.24 13.06
C PHE A 94 -5.70 4.78 13.37
N LEU A 95 -4.78 3.84 13.19
CA LEU A 95 -5.02 2.43 13.52
C LEU A 95 -5.31 2.23 15.00
N HIS A 96 -4.55 2.89 15.88
CA HIS A 96 -4.72 2.81 17.33
C HIS A 96 -6.07 3.36 17.78
N LEU A 97 -6.43 4.58 17.36
CA LEU A 97 -7.69 5.25 17.74
C LEU A 97 -8.92 4.46 17.27
N ASN A 98 -8.84 3.84 16.10
CA ASN A 98 -9.92 3.02 15.55
C ASN A 98 -9.89 1.56 16.02
N ARG A 99 -8.94 1.18 16.87
CA ARG A 99 -8.74 -0.20 17.38
C ARG A 99 -8.61 -1.24 16.26
N ILE A 100 -8.04 -0.85 15.13
CA ILE A 100 -7.84 -1.70 13.96
C ILE A 100 -6.60 -2.58 14.21
N ARG A 101 -6.69 -3.88 13.91
CA ARG A 101 -5.57 -4.82 14.11
C ARG A 101 -5.42 -5.75 12.90
N LEU A 102 -4.19 -5.87 12.40
CA LEU A 102 -3.80 -6.89 11.42
C LEU A 102 -3.56 -8.24 12.12
N ARG A 103 -4.00 -9.34 11.51
CA ARG A 103 -3.82 -10.71 12.03
C ARG A 103 -3.08 -11.55 11.00
N GLY A 104 -1.98 -12.18 11.42
CA GLY A 104 -1.20 -13.08 10.56
C GLY A 104 -0.56 -12.39 9.34
N CYS A 105 -0.50 -11.07 9.34
CA CYS A 105 0.04 -10.23 8.28
C CYS A 105 0.86 -9.11 8.93
N GLU A 106 1.93 -8.67 8.26
CA GLU A 106 2.81 -7.60 8.70
C GLU A 106 2.50 -6.30 7.93
N LEU A 107 2.32 -5.20 8.67
CA LEU A 107 2.15 -3.87 8.08
C LEU A 107 3.52 -3.25 7.77
N LYS A 108 3.70 -2.78 6.55
CA LYS A 108 4.83 -1.96 6.10
C LYS A 108 4.31 -0.65 5.53
N ILE A 109 4.64 0.46 6.19
CA ILE A 109 4.37 1.79 5.65
C ILE A 109 5.61 2.22 4.87
N ILE A 110 5.40 2.70 3.65
CA ILE A 110 6.44 3.25 2.78
C ILE A 110 6.03 4.68 2.51
N VAL A 111 6.71 5.63 3.15
CA VAL A 111 6.48 7.06 2.90
C VAL A 111 7.44 7.57 1.85
N GLN A 112 6.89 8.18 0.81
CA GLN A 112 7.65 8.83 -0.25
C GLN A 112 7.91 10.28 0.17
N ASN A 113 9.13 10.58 0.62
CA ASN A 113 9.53 11.91 1.13
C ASN A 113 9.21 13.07 0.17
N ARG A 114 9.16 12.79 -1.13
CA ARG A 114 8.54 13.65 -2.14
C ARG A 114 7.59 12.80 -2.95
N ALA A 115 6.48 13.41 -3.38
CA ALA A 115 5.45 12.75 -4.16
C ALA A 115 6.06 11.95 -5.32
N ILE A 116 5.64 10.71 -5.51
CA ILE A 116 6.23 9.84 -6.55
C ILE A 116 6.18 10.46 -7.95
N GLU A 117 5.19 11.30 -8.25
CA GLU A 117 5.10 12.09 -9.47
C GLU A 117 6.38 12.91 -9.72
N SER A 118 6.94 13.51 -8.67
CA SER A 118 8.12 14.37 -8.76
C SER A 118 9.36 13.62 -9.26
N TRP A 119 9.42 12.31 -9.06
CA TRP A 119 10.52 11.47 -9.54
C TRP A 119 10.53 11.37 -11.07
N PHE A 120 9.38 11.60 -11.71
CA PHE A 120 9.19 11.52 -13.16
C PHE A 120 9.10 12.88 -13.85
N LEU A 121 9.18 13.98 -13.11
CA LEU A 121 9.12 15.32 -13.70
C LEU A 121 10.42 15.72 -14.41
N GLY A 122 11.50 14.94 -14.24
CA GLY A 122 12.82 15.29 -14.78
C GLY A 122 13.36 16.53 -14.09
N ASN A 123 14.40 16.38 -13.27
CA ASN A 123 15.16 17.57 -12.88
C ASN A 123 15.85 18.10 -14.14
N GLU A 124 15.51 19.31 -14.56
CA GLU A 124 16.43 20.15 -15.34
C GLU A 124 17.51 20.71 -14.42
#